data_AF-A0A6S6UML5-F1
#
_entry.id   AF-A0A6S6UML5-F1
#
_cell.length_a   1.000
_cell.length_b   1.000
_cell.length_c   1.000
_cell.angle_alpha   90.00
_cell.angle_beta   90.00
_cell.angle_gamma   90.00
#
_symmetry.space_group_name_H-M   'P 1'
#
loop_
_entity.id
_entity.type
_entity.pdbx_description
1 polymer ?
#
loop_
_entity_poly.entity_id
_entity_poly.type
_entity_poly.pdbx_seq_one_letter_code
_entity_poly.pdbx_strand_id
1 'polypeptide(L)'
;MAFPDDLTNVSTFKIHPAIGVARLANNDDYYEFFDYEEKRNAGQAQTLQYMSLQNGNHWIMRQAVQFRIFAYADDGSEIGELSEDIMSQLGVQATWTASVANRKLNNWSAGRTPVVAAEASVEGDKTERLEGKNPWRGGKVWLGDITGQGLFIPPKGGVYRKTADTVIPPYGGGSHERDNDLLDTTSDGSISVNLDGVDGLPVLPACVIVAPQQHSPDVNPKDLGGHNLDFIKATRQLLNIPEDASLVGEGYEMDAAMMNTINADYNPGMEINLSRGNTLPIPDGAFYPRGQGAIDENEIRPSYESGRAVQGALTAGLCSTWQTDLTACLDWWTAEFPDELNYDTGEEIRELARKEFAAEGPRMNNSEDLNAYIDIMDIGRALDGDPDFLHGTERDSSDNAGSRPQAPFPLEPDQ
;
A
#
# COMPACT_ATOMS: atom_id res chain seq x y z
N MET A 1 2.62 -21.81 -21.17
CA MET A 1 1.96 -22.66 -22.20
C MET A 1 0.96 -21.78 -22.94
N ALA A 2 0.55 -22.09 -24.17
CA ALA A 2 -0.52 -21.33 -24.82
C ALA A 2 -1.85 -21.60 -24.09
N PHE A 3 -2.62 -20.55 -23.83
CA PHE A 3 -3.96 -20.68 -23.26
C PHE A 3 -4.86 -21.49 -24.23
N PRO A 4 -5.73 -22.39 -23.76
CA PRO A 4 -6.60 -23.17 -24.63
C PRO A 4 -7.55 -22.31 -25.47
N ASP A 5 -8.00 -22.82 -26.61
CA ASP A 5 -8.97 -22.12 -27.47
C ASP A 5 -10.40 -22.10 -26.90
N ASP A 6 -10.64 -22.72 -25.74
CA ASP A 6 -11.92 -22.76 -25.04
C ASP A 6 -11.76 -22.86 -23.50
N LEU A 7 -12.88 -22.81 -22.78
CA LEU A 7 -12.93 -22.84 -21.31
C LEU A 7 -13.28 -24.22 -20.73
N THR A 8 -13.27 -25.29 -21.53
CA THR A 8 -13.79 -26.62 -21.14
C THR A 8 -13.07 -27.22 -19.93
N ASN A 9 -11.77 -26.94 -19.79
CA ASN A 9 -10.94 -27.45 -18.70
C ASN A 9 -10.81 -26.46 -17.53
N VAL A 10 -11.44 -25.29 -17.62
CA VAL A 10 -11.41 -24.29 -16.56
C VAL A 10 -12.44 -24.66 -15.51
N SER A 11 -11.99 -24.81 -14.26
CA SER A 11 -12.85 -25.02 -13.10
C SER A 11 -13.11 -23.71 -12.34
N THR A 12 -12.12 -22.80 -12.32
CA THR A 12 -12.19 -21.52 -11.61
C THR A 12 -11.24 -20.52 -12.24
N PHE A 13 -11.60 -19.25 -12.15
CA PHE A 13 -10.67 -18.14 -12.34
C PHE A 13 -10.22 -17.59 -11.00
N LYS A 14 -9.03 -17.00 -10.99
CA LYS A 14 -8.44 -16.38 -9.81
C LYS A 14 -7.77 -15.07 -10.17
N ILE A 15 -7.93 -14.07 -9.32
CA ILE A 15 -7.20 -12.81 -9.45
C ILE A 15 -5.85 -12.90 -8.71
N HIS A 16 -4.78 -12.44 -9.37
CA HIS A 16 -3.41 -12.36 -8.86
C HIS A 16 -2.83 -10.93 -9.03
N PRO A 17 -2.04 -10.41 -8.08
CA PRO A 17 -1.70 -11.05 -6.82
C PRO A 17 -2.94 -11.19 -5.92
N ALA A 18 -3.01 -12.26 -5.13
CA ALA A 18 -4.10 -12.53 -4.19
C ALA A 18 -4.22 -11.42 -3.14
N ILE A 19 -3.09 -10.80 -2.78
CA ILE A 19 -3.00 -9.61 -1.94
C ILE A 19 -2.07 -8.64 -2.63
N GLY A 20 -2.60 -7.63 -3.33
CA GLY A 20 -1.80 -6.55 -3.91
C GLY A 20 -1.40 -5.50 -2.88
N VAL A 21 -0.23 -4.89 -3.06
CA VAL A 21 0.27 -3.81 -2.21
C VAL A 21 0.49 -2.56 -3.05
N ALA A 22 -0.31 -1.53 -2.77
CA ALA A 22 -0.15 -0.21 -3.32
C ALA A 22 0.45 0.72 -2.26
N ARG A 23 1.24 1.71 -2.68
CA ARG A 23 1.91 2.64 -1.75
C ARG A 23 1.61 4.09 -2.04
N LEU A 24 1.19 4.79 -0.99
CA LEU A 24 0.88 6.22 -0.99
C LEU A 24 2.16 7.03 -1.21
N ALA A 25 2.07 8.09 -1.99
CA ALA A 25 3.05 9.18 -2.05
C ALA A 25 2.31 10.47 -2.42
N ASN A 26 2.87 11.62 -2.12
CA ASN A 26 2.33 12.92 -2.50
C ASN A 26 2.80 13.34 -3.91
N ASN A 27 2.60 12.46 -4.89
CA ASN A 27 2.99 12.65 -6.28
C ASN A 27 1.81 12.31 -7.21
N ASP A 28 1.65 13.04 -8.32
CA ASP A 28 0.64 12.76 -9.34
C ASP A 28 1.03 11.57 -10.22
N ASP A 29 2.31 11.29 -10.34
CA ASP A 29 2.83 10.15 -11.08
C ASP A 29 2.84 8.89 -10.21
N TYR A 30 2.90 7.73 -10.88
CA TYR A 30 3.01 6.43 -10.26
C TYR A 30 3.91 5.50 -11.10
N TYR A 31 4.42 4.45 -10.46
CA TYR A 31 5.03 3.30 -11.12
C TYR A 31 4.24 2.02 -10.78
N GLU A 32 4.32 1.02 -11.65
CA GLU A 32 3.69 -0.29 -11.45
C GLU A 32 4.66 -1.24 -10.72
N PHE A 33 4.14 -2.02 -9.77
CA PHE A 33 4.94 -2.90 -8.91
C PHE A 33 5.67 -4.02 -9.65
N PHE A 34 5.03 -4.73 -10.58
CA PHE A 34 5.64 -5.86 -11.28
C PHE A 34 6.68 -5.40 -12.32
N ASP A 35 6.47 -4.26 -12.96
CA ASP A 35 7.51 -3.59 -13.79
C ASP A 35 8.76 -3.29 -12.94
N TYR A 36 8.56 -2.91 -11.68
CA TYR A 36 9.64 -2.73 -10.71
C TYR A 36 10.31 -4.05 -10.33
N GLU A 37 9.53 -5.07 -9.99
CA GLU A 37 10.03 -6.40 -9.59
C GLU A 37 10.86 -7.05 -10.70
N GLU A 38 10.44 -6.92 -11.97
CA GLU A 38 11.19 -7.44 -13.11
C GLU A 38 12.60 -6.80 -13.18
N LYS A 39 12.69 -5.47 -13.09
CA LYS A 39 13.97 -4.75 -13.07
C LYS A 39 14.82 -5.15 -11.88
N ARG A 40 14.20 -5.32 -10.70
CA ARG A 40 14.89 -5.77 -9.49
C ARG A 40 15.49 -7.15 -9.66
N ASN A 41 14.71 -8.11 -10.17
CA ASN A 41 15.15 -9.49 -10.39
C ASN A 41 16.23 -9.60 -11.48
N ALA A 42 16.22 -8.69 -12.46
CA ALA A 42 17.28 -8.55 -13.45
C ALA A 42 18.60 -7.96 -12.90
N GLY A 43 18.68 -7.64 -11.60
CA GLY A 43 19.82 -6.96 -11.00
C GLY A 43 19.94 -5.48 -11.41
N GLN A 44 18.85 -4.90 -11.92
CA GLN A 44 18.76 -3.55 -12.43
C GLN A 44 17.91 -2.65 -11.52
N ALA A 45 17.75 -3.00 -10.24
CA ALA A 45 17.01 -2.18 -9.27
C ALA A 45 17.47 -0.70 -9.25
N GLN A 46 18.74 -0.46 -9.57
CA GLN A 46 19.34 0.88 -9.61
C GLN A 46 18.85 1.74 -10.80
N THR A 47 18.31 1.14 -11.86
CA THR A 47 17.73 1.83 -13.03
C THR A 47 16.24 2.11 -12.85
N LEU A 48 15.69 1.80 -11.68
CA LEU A 48 14.29 2.03 -11.37
C LEU A 48 13.99 3.54 -11.38
N GLN A 49 12.98 3.90 -12.15
CA GLN A 49 12.38 5.22 -12.08
C GLN A 49 11.20 5.16 -11.12
N TYR A 50 11.44 5.48 -9.84
CA TYR A 50 10.43 5.57 -8.79
C TYR A 50 10.22 7.00 -8.29
N MET A 51 10.83 7.96 -8.99
CA MET A 51 10.72 9.39 -8.71
C MET A 51 10.40 10.16 -9.99
N SER A 52 9.74 11.30 -9.84
CA SER A 52 9.53 12.28 -10.89
C SER A 52 9.86 13.70 -10.42
N LEU A 53 10.16 14.58 -11.37
CA LEU A 53 10.44 15.98 -11.08
C LEU A 53 9.13 16.75 -10.91
N GLN A 54 8.94 17.36 -9.75
CA GLN A 54 7.87 18.33 -9.52
C GLN A 54 8.44 19.60 -8.90
N ASN A 55 8.16 20.74 -9.55
CA ASN A 55 8.62 22.06 -9.11
C ASN A 55 10.14 22.14 -8.85
N GLY A 56 10.94 21.39 -9.61
CA GLY A 56 12.40 21.35 -9.50
C GLY A 56 12.96 20.37 -8.48
N ASN A 57 12.11 19.66 -7.72
CA ASN A 57 12.52 18.66 -6.74
C ASN A 57 12.17 17.24 -7.22
N HIS A 58 12.91 16.23 -6.76
CA HIS A 58 12.58 14.82 -6.98
C HIS A 58 11.59 14.33 -5.92
N TRP A 59 10.41 13.91 -6.37
CA TRP A 59 9.36 13.36 -5.52
C TRP A 59 9.22 11.88 -5.81
N ILE A 60 9.12 11.08 -4.74
CA ILE A 60 8.78 9.66 -4.85
C ILE A 60 7.38 9.55 -5.46
N MET A 61 7.26 8.67 -6.47
CA MET A 61 6.01 8.37 -7.14
C MET A 61 5.18 7.38 -6.32
N ARG A 62 3.86 7.39 -6.53
CA ARG A 62 2.98 6.38 -5.95
C ARG A 62 3.31 4.99 -6.51
N GLN A 63 3.11 3.93 -5.74
CA GLN A 63 3.21 2.56 -6.26
C GLN A 63 1.81 2.01 -6.55
N ALA A 64 1.51 1.80 -7.84
CA ALA A 64 0.32 1.10 -8.29
C ALA A 64 0.56 -0.42 -8.36
N VAL A 65 -0.53 -1.19 -8.41
CA VAL A 65 -0.48 -2.66 -8.52
C VAL A 65 -1.44 -3.14 -9.60
N GLN A 66 -0.90 -3.91 -10.55
CA GLN A 66 -1.70 -4.56 -11.59
C GLN A 66 -2.27 -5.89 -11.09
N PHE A 67 -3.59 -6.03 -11.18
CA PHE A 67 -4.27 -7.31 -10.98
C PHE A 67 -4.52 -8.00 -12.31
N ARG A 68 -4.34 -9.32 -12.35
CA ARG A 68 -4.47 -10.18 -13.53
C ARG A 68 -5.32 -11.39 -13.20
N ILE A 69 -5.88 -12.02 -14.23
CA ILE A 69 -6.81 -13.14 -14.09
C ILE A 69 -6.12 -14.39 -14.62
N PHE A 70 -6.12 -15.46 -13.84
CA PHE A 70 -5.56 -16.74 -14.22
C PHE A 70 -6.64 -17.82 -14.14
N ALA A 71 -6.64 -18.72 -15.13
CA ALA A 71 -7.54 -19.86 -15.20
C ALA A 71 -6.89 -21.09 -14.56
N TYR A 72 -7.67 -21.86 -13.82
CA TYR A 72 -7.23 -23.07 -13.12
C TYR A 72 -8.13 -24.26 -13.46
N ALA A 73 -7.53 -25.45 -13.50
CA ALA A 73 -8.26 -26.71 -13.65
C ALA A 73 -8.80 -27.22 -12.30
N ASP A 74 -9.60 -28.30 -12.31
CA ASP A 74 -10.21 -28.91 -11.11
C ASP A 74 -9.17 -29.37 -10.08
N ASP A 75 -8.00 -29.81 -10.55
CA ASP A 75 -6.89 -30.24 -9.69
C ASP A 75 -6.04 -29.07 -9.14
N GLY A 76 -6.45 -27.82 -9.38
CA GLY A 76 -5.74 -26.62 -8.94
C GLY A 76 -4.54 -26.24 -9.81
N SER A 77 -4.28 -26.98 -10.90
CA SER A 77 -3.21 -26.62 -11.84
C SER A 77 -3.55 -25.34 -12.62
N GLU A 78 -2.55 -24.46 -12.75
CA GLU A 78 -2.65 -23.25 -13.56
C GLU A 78 -2.69 -23.60 -15.04
N ILE A 79 -3.73 -23.13 -15.74
CA ILE A 79 -3.89 -23.29 -17.19
C ILE A 79 -3.16 -22.14 -17.91
N GLY A 80 -3.29 -20.92 -17.38
CA GLY A 80 -2.60 -19.72 -17.86
C GLY A 80 -3.35 -18.43 -17.54
N GLU A 81 -2.74 -17.30 -17.90
CA GLU A 81 -3.36 -15.97 -17.78
C GLU A 81 -4.51 -15.81 -18.80
N LEU A 82 -5.66 -15.33 -18.33
CA LEU A 82 -6.76 -14.86 -19.17
C LEU A 82 -6.50 -13.40 -19.55
N SER A 83 -5.54 -13.18 -20.45
CA SER A 83 -5.13 -11.83 -20.91
C SER A 83 -6.19 -11.16 -21.80
N GLU A 84 -6.02 -9.86 -22.10
CA GLU A 84 -6.94 -9.12 -23.00
C GLU A 84 -7.09 -9.76 -24.39
N ASP A 85 -5.98 -10.25 -24.96
CA ASP A 85 -5.97 -10.93 -26.26
C ASP A 85 -6.80 -12.23 -26.20
N ILE A 86 -6.63 -13.00 -25.12
CA ILE A 86 -7.35 -14.25 -24.91
C ILE A 86 -8.83 -13.98 -24.63
N MET A 87 -9.15 -12.99 -23.80
CA MET A 87 -10.53 -12.56 -23.57
C MET A 87 -11.21 -12.15 -24.88
N SER A 88 -10.52 -11.38 -25.72
CA SER A 88 -11.01 -10.98 -27.05
C SER A 88 -11.26 -12.18 -27.96
N GLN A 89 -10.35 -13.16 -27.98
CA GLN A 89 -10.51 -14.39 -28.75
C GLN A 89 -11.72 -15.21 -28.29
N LEU A 90 -11.95 -15.30 -26.97
CA LEU A 90 -13.01 -16.08 -26.36
C LEU A 90 -14.36 -15.34 -26.30
N GLY A 91 -14.38 -14.05 -26.64
CA GLY A 91 -15.57 -13.19 -26.52
C GLY A 91 -15.95 -12.89 -25.07
N VAL A 92 -14.97 -12.89 -24.16
CA VAL A 92 -15.13 -12.60 -22.73
C VAL A 92 -14.90 -11.10 -22.48
N GLN A 93 -15.67 -10.50 -21.58
CA GLN A 93 -15.47 -9.11 -21.14
C GLN A 93 -15.29 -9.05 -19.63
N ALA A 94 -14.34 -8.25 -19.18
CA ALA A 94 -14.05 -8.05 -17.76
C ALA A 94 -14.59 -6.71 -17.27
N THR A 95 -15.36 -6.74 -16.18
CA THR A 95 -15.70 -5.56 -15.37
C THR A 95 -15.01 -5.68 -14.02
N TRP A 96 -13.99 -4.87 -13.81
CA TRP A 96 -13.25 -4.81 -12.55
C TRP A 96 -14.01 -4.00 -11.51
N THR A 97 -13.99 -4.45 -10.27
CA THR A 97 -14.56 -3.73 -9.13
C THR A 97 -13.56 -3.68 -8.00
N ALA A 98 -13.34 -2.48 -7.49
CA ALA A 98 -12.58 -2.27 -6.26
C ALA A 98 -13.54 -1.74 -5.18
N SER A 99 -13.53 -2.37 -4.00
CA SER A 99 -14.32 -1.98 -2.83
C SER A 99 -13.39 -1.89 -1.64
N VAL A 100 -13.06 -0.67 -1.22
CA VAL A 100 -12.01 -0.37 -0.22
C VAL A 100 -12.56 0.47 0.92
N ALA A 101 -11.92 0.39 2.07
CA ALA A 101 -12.26 1.27 3.18
C ALA A 101 -11.08 1.61 4.07
N ASN A 102 -11.21 2.73 4.77
CA ASN A 102 -10.39 3.13 5.91
C ASN A 102 -11.24 3.01 7.19
N ARG A 103 -10.81 2.14 8.11
CA ARG A 103 -11.48 1.94 9.42
C ARG A 103 -10.69 2.47 10.60
N LYS A 104 -9.56 3.12 10.36
CA LYS A 104 -8.62 3.52 11.41
C LYS A 104 -9.29 4.37 12.49
N LEU A 105 -9.98 5.43 12.08
CA LEU A 105 -10.75 6.27 12.99
C LEU A 105 -11.96 5.57 13.61
N ASN A 106 -12.63 4.70 12.86
CA ASN A 106 -13.73 3.92 13.41
C ASN A 106 -13.25 3.06 14.58
N ASN A 107 -12.09 2.42 14.44
CA ASN A 107 -11.50 1.60 15.50
C ASN A 107 -11.08 2.46 16.70
N TRP A 108 -10.31 3.52 16.49
CA TRP A 108 -9.81 4.37 17.59
C TRP A 108 -10.90 5.17 18.30
N SER A 109 -11.99 5.48 17.61
CA SER A 109 -13.15 6.16 18.20
C SER A 109 -14.13 5.20 18.88
N ALA A 110 -13.83 3.89 18.92
CA ALA A 110 -14.73 2.82 19.38
C ALA A 110 -16.10 2.84 18.66
N GLY A 111 -16.07 3.02 17.34
CA GLY A 111 -17.23 2.99 16.45
C GLY A 111 -17.99 4.32 16.31
N ARG A 112 -17.56 5.39 17.00
CA ARG A 112 -18.25 6.70 16.96
C ARG A 112 -18.05 7.45 15.66
N THR A 113 -16.87 7.33 15.06
CA THR A 113 -16.55 7.90 13.75
C THR A 113 -16.88 6.84 12.68
N PRO A 114 -17.67 7.17 11.64
CA PRO A 114 -18.05 6.17 10.64
C PRO A 114 -16.84 5.74 9.81
N VAL A 115 -16.93 4.52 9.25
CA VAL A 115 -15.97 4.00 8.28
C VAL A 115 -16.04 4.83 7.00
N VAL A 116 -14.88 5.13 6.42
CA VAL A 116 -14.80 5.75 5.10
C VAL A 116 -14.64 4.63 4.09
N ALA A 117 -15.70 4.32 3.36
CA ALA A 117 -15.71 3.26 2.36
C ALA A 117 -16.03 3.83 0.98
N ALA A 118 -15.45 3.22 -0.05
CA ALA A 118 -15.65 3.57 -1.45
C ALA A 118 -15.68 2.32 -2.32
N GLU A 119 -16.46 2.37 -3.38
CA GLU A 119 -16.57 1.29 -4.36
C GLU A 119 -16.71 1.90 -5.75
N ALA A 120 -16.05 1.28 -6.74
CA ALA A 120 -16.17 1.63 -8.14
C ALA A 120 -16.04 0.37 -9.01
N SER A 121 -16.81 0.33 -10.10
CA SER A 121 -16.76 -0.72 -11.12
C SER A 121 -16.48 -0.11 -12.48
N VAL A 122 -15.59 -0.73 -13.25
CA VAL A 122 -15.04 -0.15 -14.48
C VAL A 122 -14.69 -1.23 -15.51
N GLU A 123 -14.83 -0.90 -16.78
CA GLU A 123 -14.62 -1.76 -17.94
C GLU A 123 -13.76 -1.03 -18.99
N GLY A 124 -13.02 -1.79 -19.79
CA GLY A 124 -12.21 -1.26 -20.91
C GLY A 124 -11.19 -0.19 -20.50
N ASP A 125 -10.93 0.78 -21.37
CA ASP A 125 -9.90 1.82 -21.17
C ASP A 125 -10.29 2.94 -20.19
N LYS A 126 -11.30 2.72 -19.36
CA LYS A 126 -11.80 3.71 -18.40
C LYS A 126 -11.04 3.61 -17.08
N THR A 127 -11.12 4.69 -16.31
CA THR A 127 -10.64 4.74 -14.93
C THR A 127 -11.74 5.36 -14.08
N GLU A 128 -12.03 4.74 -12.94
CA GLU A 128 -13.02 5.24 -11.98
C GLU A 128 -12.35 5.52 -10.64
N ARG A 129 -12.76 6.61 -10.01
CA ARG A 129 -12.22 7.04 -8.72
C ARG A 129 -13.04 6.47 -7.56
N LEU A 130 -12.34 5.98 -6.55
CA LEU A 130 -12.93 5.52 -5.29
C LEU A 130 -13.06 6.68 -4.30
N GLU A 131 -14.27 7.21 -4.14
CA GLU A 131 -14.56 8.36 -3.26
C GLU A 131 -15.53 8.06 -2.10
N GLY A 132 -14.97 7.92 -0.91
CA GLY A 132 -15.72 7.73 0.33
C GLY A 132 -16.28 9.04 0.89
N LYS A 133 -17.28 8.95 1.76
CA LYS A 133 -17.83 10.14 2.44
C LYS A 133 -16.86 10.63 3.52
N ASN A 134 -16.54 11.92 3.53
CA ASN A 134 -15.80 12.51 4.66
C ASN A 134 -16.67 12.45 5.94
N PRO A 135 -16.15 11.92 7.07
CA PRO A 135 -16.96 11.68 8.26
C PRO A 135 -17.33 12.97 9.02
N TRP A 136 -16.64 14.08 8.77
CA TRP A 136 -16.76 15.30 9.58
C TRP A 136 -17.38 16.48 8.85
N ARG A 137 -17.17 16.59 7.55
CA ARG A 137 -17.57 17.74 6.73
C ARG A 137 -18.20 17.30 5.40
N GLY A 138 -18.78 18.27 4.69
CA GLY A 138 -19.12 18.08 3.29
C GLY A 138 -17.88 17.71 2.46
N GLY A 139 -18.06 16.89 1.44
CA GLY A 139 -16.97 16.45 0.55
C GLY A 139 -16.68 14.96 0.61
N LYS A 140 -15.61 14.58 -0.07
CA LYS A 140 -15.22 13.19 -0.33
C LYS A 140 -13.79 12.92 0.13
N VAL A 141 -13.51 11.64 0.40
CA VAL A 141 -12.18 11.12 0.70
C VAL A 141 -11.80 10.19 -0.43
N TRP A 142 -10.76 10.55 -1.16
CA TRP A 142 -10.20 9.71 -2.21
C TRP A 142 -9.42 8.54 -1.61
N LEU A 143 -9.80 7.31 -1.98
CA LEU A 143 -9.19 6.06 -1.51
C LEU A 143 -8.45 5.29 -2.62
N GLY A 144 -8.34 5.85 -3.81
CA GLY A 144 -7.65 5.25 -4.96
C GLY A 144 -8.44 5.41 -6.25
N ASP A 145 -7.86 4.91 -7.34
CA ASP A 145 -8.48 4.79 -8.66
C ASP A 145 -8.35 3.32 -9.13
N ILE A 146 -9.34 2.82 -9.87
CA ILE A 146 -9.31 1.49 -10.50
C ILE A 146 -9.51 1.66 -12.01
N THR A 147 -8.70 0.97 -12.82
CA THR A 147 -8.85 0.94 -14.29
C THR A 147 -9.66 -0.28 -14.74
N GLY A 148 -10.26 -0.19 -15.93
CA GLY A 148 -10.95 -1.33 -16.54
C GLY A 148 -10.01 -2.45 -17.00
N GLN A 149 -8.70 -2.28 -16.81
CA GLN A 149 -7.67 -3.30 -16.96
C GLN A 149 -7.26 -3.95 -15.63
N GLY A 150 -7.82 -3.53 -14.50
CA GLY A 150 -7.45 -4.09 -13.19
C GLY A 150 -6.21 -3.47 -12.56
N LEU A 151 -5.76 -2.29 -13.03
CA LEU A 151 -4.72 -1.53 -12.35
C LEU A 151 -5.34 -0.73 -11.19
N PHE A 152 -4.89 -0.98 -9.96
CA PHE A 152 -5.24 -0.16 -8.81
C PHE A 152 -4.14 0.88 -8.54
N ILE A 153 -4.53 2.15 -8.55
CA ILE A 153 -3.63 3.28 -8.29
C ILE A 153 -4.01 3.87 -6.93
N PRO A 154 -3.10 3.93 -5.94
CA PRO A 154 -3.43 4.44 -4.63
C PRO A 154 -3.66 5.96 -4.68
N PRO A 155 -4.37 6.54 -3.70
CA PRO A 155 -4.54 7.97 -3.61
C PRO A 155 -3.21 8.67 -3.27
N LYS A 156 -3.20 9.99 -3.32
CA LYS A 156 -2.09 10.76 -2.75
C LYS A 156 -2.00 10.54 -1.24
N GLY A 157 -0.78 10.56 -0.73
CA GLY A 157 -0.49 10.62 0.70
C GLY A 157 -0.99 11.92 1.34
N GLY A 158 -1.14 11.91 2.66
CA GLY A 158 -1.53 13.07 3.47
C GLY A 158 -2.70 12.78 4.42
N VAL A 159 -3.24 13.84 5.01
CA VAL A 159 -4.34 13.77 5.98
C VAL A 159 -5.53 14.67 5.64
N TYR A 160 -6.72 14.13 5.87
CA TYR A 160 -7.97 14.88 6.02
C TYR A 160 -8.13 15.28 7.48
N ARG A 161 -8.49 16.55 7.68
CA ARG A 161 -8.68 17.16 8.99
C ARG A 161 -10.16 17.29 9.29
N LYS A 162 -10.55 17.07 10.54
CA LYS A 162 -11.92 17.33 11.02
C LYS A 162 -12.34 18.78 10.87
N THR A 163 -11.45 19.71 11.25
CA THR A 163 -11.63 21.15 11.07
C THR A 163 -10.36 21.76 10.45
N ALA A 164 -10.47 22.97 9.89
CA ALA A 164 -9.30 23.69 9.36
C ALA A 164 -8.21 23.93 10.41
N ASP A 165 -8.60 24.04 11.69
CA ASP A 165 -7.69 24.28 12.81
C ASP A 165 -7.16 22.98 13.44
N THR A 166 -7.60 21.80 12.98
CA THR A 166 -7.07 20.53 13.49
C THR A 166 -5.62 20.41 13.03
N VAL A 167 -4.67 20.43 13.97
CA VAL A 167 -3.24 20.30 13.69
C VAL A 167 -2.80 18.84 13.74
N ILE A 168 -1.79 18.48 12.95
CA ILE A 168 -1.13 17.19 13.13
C ILE A 168 -0.41 17.24 14.48
N PRO A 169 -0.77 16.40 15.47
CA PRO A 169 -0.13 16.48 16.77
C PRO A 169 1.39 16.29 16.63
N PRO A 170 2.19 16.85 17.56
CA PRO A 170 3.62 16.58 17.57
C PRO A 170 3.87 15.09 17.86
N TYR A 171 5.06 14.62 17.50
CA TYR A 171 5.44 13.25 17.75
C TYR A 171 5.70 12.99 19.24
N GLY A 172 5.45 11.76 19.68
CA GLY A 172 5.50 11.38 21.09
C GLY A 172 4.31 11.87 21.92
N GLY A 173 4.06 11.23 23.08
CA GLY A 173 3.02 11.65 24.04
C GLY A 173 1.69 10.88 24.00
N GLY A 174 1.65 9.67 23.44
CA GLY A 174 0.46 8.79 23.46
C GLY A 174 -0.71 9.25 22.57
N SER A 175 -0.45 10.18 21.64
CA SER A 175 -1.42 10.68 20.65
C SER A 175 -1.81 9.64 19.59
N HIS A 176 -1.05 8.54 19.46
CA HIS A 176 -1.24 7.49 18.47
C HIS A 176 -2.23 6.38 18.87
N GLU A 177 -2.67 6.35 20.12
CA GLU A 177 -3.58 5.31 20.63
C GLU A 177 -5.05 5.77 20.65
N ARG A 178 -5.36 6.92 20.03
CA ARG A 178 -6.67 7.56 20.11
C ARG A 178 -7.02 8.32 18.85
N ASP A 179 -8.32 8.53 18.65
CA ASP A 179 -8.83 9.44 17.63
C ASP A 179 -8.24 10.85 17.87
N ASN A 180 -7.44 11.30 16.91
CA ASN A 180 -6.76 12.60 16.92
C ASN A 180 -7.41 13.58 15.94
N ASP A 181 -8.64 13.29 15.49
CA ASP A 181 -9.39 14.09 14.53
C ASP A 181 -8.69 14.21 13.14
N LEU A 182 -7.81 13.25 12.80
CA LEU A 182 -7.12 13.13 11.51
C LEU A 182 -7.38 11.78 10.84
N LEU A 183 -7.67 11.83 9.55
CA LEU A 183 -7.91 10.67 8.70
C LEU A 183 -6.84 10.63 7.63
N ASP A 184 -6.12 9.52 7.50
CA ASP A 184 -5.23 9.29 6.35
C ASP A 184 -5.98 8.60 5.19
N THR A 185 -5.25 8.30 4.13
CA THR A 185 -5.76 7.63 2.94
C THR A 185 -5.33 6.16 2.85
N THR A 186 -4.82 5.58 3.94
CA THR A 186 -4.59 4.13 3.98
C THR A 186 -5.93 3.40 3.86
N SER A 187 -5.93 2.22 3.26
CA SER A 187 -7.16 1.46 3.07
C SER A 187 -6.83 0.01 2.70
N ASP A 188 -7.78 -0.88 2.91
CA ASP A 188 -7.78 -2.19 2.26
C ASP A 188 -9.17 -2.54 1.80
N GLY A 189 -9.25 -3.55 0.94
CA GLY A 189 -10.51 -4.16 0.59
C GLY A 189 -10.38 -5.16 -0.54
N SER A 190 -11.50 -5.45 -1.17
CA SER A 190 -11.59 -6.48 -2.20
C SER A 190 -11.36 -5.90 -3.59
N ILE A 191 -10.67 -6.69 -4.41
CA ILE A 191 -10.65 -6.56 -5.86
C ILE A 191 -11.40 -7.75 -6.43
N SER A 192 -12.44 -7.50 -7.20
CA SER A 192 -13.23 -8.53 -7.87
C SER A 192 -13.36 -8.21 -9.35
N VAL A 193 -13.73 -9.22 -10.14
CA VAL A 193 -14.01 -9.05 -11.55
C VAL A 193 -15.24 -9.87 -11.92
N ASN A 194 -16.17 -9.24 -12.63
CA ASN A 194 -17.25 -9.95 -13.31
C ASN A 194 -16.78 -10.25 -14.74
N LEU A 195 -16.89 -11.51 -15.15
CA LEU A 195 -16.51 -11.98 -16.47
C LEU A 195 -17.78 -12.34 -17.26
N ASP A 196 -18.17 -11.47 -18.18
CA ASP A 196 -19.28 -11.76 -19.07
C ASP A 196 -18.82 -12.76 -20.15
N GLY A 197 -19.57 -13.83 -20.34
CA GLY A 197 -19.25 -14.89 -21.32
C GLY A 197 -18.61 -16.16 -20.74
N VAL A 198 -18.41 -16.25 -19.41
CA VAL A 198 -17.85 -17.45 -18.75
C VAL A 198 -18.87 -18.19 -17.85
N ASP A 199 -20.15 -18.18 -18.26
CA ASP A 199 -21.33 -18.61 -17.49
C ASP A 199 -21.09 -19.79 -16.54
N GLY A 200 -21.23 -19.52 -15.24
CA GLY A 200 -21.21 -20.55 -14.18
C GLY A 200 -19.82 -20.90 -13.64
N LEU A 201 -18.73 -20.36 -14.21
CA LEU A 201 -17.40 -20.52 -13.65
C LEU A 201 -17.16 -19.52 -12.50
N PRO A 202 -16.75 -19.98 -11.31
CA PRO A 202 -16.43 -19.09 -10.20
C PRO A 202 -15.20 -18.25 -10.51
N VAL A 203 -15.20 -17.01 -10.01
CA VAL A 203 -14.05 -16.10 -10.02
C VAL A 203 -13.70 -15.78 -8.58
N LEU A 204 -12.49 -16.16 -8.15
CA LEU A 204 -12.01 -15.87 -6.81
C LEU A 204 -11.46 -14.44 -6.75
N PRO A 205 -11.97 -13.58 -5.84
CA PRO A 205 -11.49 -12.23 -5.69
C PRO A 205 -10.08 -12.18 -5.09
N ALA A 206 -9.43 -11.03 -5.21
CA ALA A 206 -8.20 -10.67 -4.55
C ALA A 206 -8.44 -9.56 -3.51
N CYS A 207 -7.37 -9.14 -2.86
CA CYS A 207 -7.33 -8.04 -1.91
C CYS A 207 -6.34 -6.98 -2.38
N VAL A 208 -6.58 -5.72 -2.02
CA VAL A 208 -5.57 -4.66 -2.09
C VAL A 208 -5.32 -4.09 -0.70
N ILE A 209 -4.05 -3.81 -0.38
CA ILE A 209 -3.60 -3.09 0.80
C ILE A 209 -2.91 -1.82 0.33
N VAL A 210 -3.41 -0.67 0.80
CA VAL A 210 -2.82 0.64 0.55
C VAL A 210 -2.02 1.05 1.78
N ALA A 211 -0.70 0.93 1.63
CA ALA A 211 0.29 1.20 2.67
C ALA A 211 0.97 2.57 2.44
N PRO A 212 1.68 3.12 3.43
CA PRO A 212 2.66 4.19 3.24
C PRO A 212 3.81 3.81 2.31
N GLN A 213 4.55 4.84 1.94
CA GLN A 213 5.63 4.77 0.95
C GLN A 213 6.80 3.91 1.41
N GLN A 214 7.36 3.15 0.46
CA GLN A 214 8.68 2.54 0.56
C GLN A 214 9.69 3.57 0.06
N HIS A 215 10.54 4.08 0.96
CA HIS A 215 11.37 5.27 0.69
C HIS A 215 12.71 4.95 0.02
N SER A 216 13.09 3.68 -0.08
CA SER A 216 14.17 3.23 -0.95
C SER A 216 13.81 1.87 -1.55
N PRO A 217 12.90 1.85 -2.54
CA PRO A 217 12.50 0.63 -3.23
C PRO A 217 13.67 -0.03 -3.97
N ASP A 218 14.79 0.64 -4.15
CA ASP A 218 16.00 0.09 -4.73
C ASP A 218 16.93 -0.64 -3.73
N VAL A 219 16.52 -0.74 -2.46
CA VAL A 219 17.23 -1.46 -1.39
C VAL A 219 16.47 -2.73 -1.02
N ASN A 220 17.16 -3.87 -0.92
CA ASN A 220 16.50 -5.10 -0.47
C ASN A 220 16.52 -5.17 1.06
N PRO A 221 15.37 -5.42 1.73
CA PRO A 221 15.32 -5.60 3.18
C PRO A 221 16.27 -6.67 3.72
N LYS A 222 16.60 -7.70 2.92
CA LYS A 222 17.56 -8.75 3.30
C LYS A 222 19.00 -8.25 3.42
N ASP A 223 19.34 -7.15 2.73
CA ASP A 223 20.69 -6.58 2.68
C ASP A 223 21.00 -5.75 3.94
N LEU A 224 19.97 -5.43 4.75
CA LEU A 224 20.06 -4.58 5.93
C LEU A 224 20.24 -5.35 7.25
N GLY A 225 20.37 -6.68 7.21
CA GLY A 225 20.65 -7.51 8.39
C GLY A 225 19.58 -7.49 9.50
N GLY A 226 18.38 -6.97 9.21
CA GLY A 226 17.30 -6.77 10.19
C GLY A 226 16.51 -8.03 10.56
N HIS A 227 15.70 -7.91 11.62
CA HIS A 227 14.71 -8.90 12.08
C HIS A 227 13.49 -9.01 11.15
N ASN A 228 13.69 -8.93 9.83
CA ASN A 228 12.61 -9.10 8.86
C ASN A 228 12.12 -10.55 8.96
N LEU A 229 10.97 -10.74 9.61
CA LEU A 229 10.25 -11.99 9.52
C LEU A 229 9.72 -12.11 8.10
N ASP A 230 10.16 -13.15 7.42
CA ASP A 230 9.61 -13.62 6.15
C ASP A 230 8.08 -13.74 6.31
N PHE A 231 7.35 -12.84 5.66
CA PHE A 231 5.89 -12.77 5.77
C PHE A 231 5.22 -14.02 5.21
N ILE A 232 5.81 -14.64 4.18
CA ILE A 232 5.34 -15.93 3.66
C ILE A 232 5.48 -16.96 4.76
N LYS A 233 6.65 -17.07 5.40
CA LYS A 233 6.88 -18.01 6.50
C LYS A 233 5.93 -17.76 7.68
N ALA A 234 5.77 -16.51 8.12
CA ALA A 234 4.90 -16.16 9.25
C ALA A 234 3.43 -16.48 8.95
N THR A 235 2.95 -16.11 7.76
CA THR A 235 1.56 -16.39 7.34
C THR A 235 1.35 -17.89 7.16
N ARG A 236 2.35 -18.61 6.66
CA ARG A 236 2.32 -20.07 6.60
C ARG A 236 2.20 -20.70 7.98
N GLN A 237 3.00 -20.28 8.94
CA GLN A 237 2.90 -20.79 10.32
C GLN A 237 1.54 -20.50 10.94
N LEU A 238 1.05 -19.26 10.81
CA LEU A 238 -0.25 -18.84 11.33
C LEU A 238 -1.38 -19.70 10.79
N LEU A 239 -1.38 -19.94 9.48
CA LEU A 239 -2.42 -20.69 8.81
C LEU A 239 -2.18 -22.20 8.82
N ASN A 240 -1.09 -22.67 9.44
CA ASN A 240 -0.65 -24.07 9.47
C ASN A 240 -0.36 -24.64 8.06
N ILE A 241 0.32 -23.88 7.19
CA ILE A 241 0.73 -24.29 5.81
C ILE A 241 2.09 -24.97 5.92
N PRO A 242 2.28 -26.17 5.33
CA PRO A 242 3.60 -26.75 5.24
C PRO A 242 4.56 -25.83 4.49
N GLU A 243 5.79 -25.67 4.97
CA GLU A 243 6.78 -24.77 4.35
C GLU A 243 7.22 -25.26 2.95
N ASP A 244 7.14 -26.58 2.71
CA ASP A 244 7.52 -27.27 1.47
C ASP A 244 6.39 -27.40 0.45
N ALA A 245 5.25 -26.83 0.76
CA ALA A 245 4.08 -26.99 -0.05
C ALA A 245 4.20 -26.25 -1.39
N SER A 246 3.83 -26.94 -2.47
CA SER A 246 4.12 -26.51 -3.84
C SER A 246 3.35 -25.23 -4.20
N LEU A 247 4.06 -24.20 -4.64
CA LEU A 247 3.53 -23.01 -5.28
C LEU A 247 4.17 -22.93 -6.67
N VAL A 248 3.41 -23.19 -7.72
CA VAL A 248 3.93 -23.32 -9.10
C VAL A 248 2.99 -22.65 -10.09
N GLY A 249 3.54 -21.86 -11.01
CA GLY A 249 2.76 -21.09 -11.98
C GLY A 249 3.00 -19.60 -11.82
N GLU A 250 2.71 -18.84 -12.88
CA GLU A 250 2.98 -17.40 -12.93
C GLU A 250 2.12 -16.63 -11.93
N GLY A 251 0.85 -17.03 -11.73
CA GLY A 251 -0.02 -16.41 -10.72
C GLY A 251 0.52 -16.60 -9.30
N TYR A 252 1.05 -17.77 -8.98
CA TYR A 252 1.66 -18.03 -7.67
C TYR A 252 3.00 -17.31 -7.49
N GLU A 253 3.79 -17.15 -8.56
CA GLU A 253 5.01 -16.34 -8.53
C GLU A 253 4.70 -14.87 -8.25
N MET A 254 3.62 -14.32 -8.80
CA MET A 254 3.14 -12.97 -8.49
C MET A 254 2.75 -12.84 -7.01
N ASP A 255 2.01 -13.82 -6.46
CA ASP A 255 1.64 -13.84 -5.05
C ASP A 255 2.88 -13.87 -4.15
N ALA A 256 3.85 -14.71 -4.47
CA ALA A 256 5.10 -14.82 -3.73
C ALA A 256 5.93 -13.55 -3.81
N ALA A 257 6.08 -12.95 -4.99
CA ALA A 257 6.80 -11.69 -5.18
C ALA A 257 6.21 -10.59 -4.30
N MET A 258 4.88 -10.46 -4.32
CA MET A 258 4.17 -9.48 -3.51
C MET A 258 4.36 -9.73 -2.01
N MET A 259 4.08 -10.95 -1.54
CA MET A 259 4.22 -11.31 -0.12
C MET A 259 5.65 -11.15 0.41
N ASN A 260 6.68 -11.34 -0.43
CA ASN A 260 8.08 -11.14 -0.03
C ASN A 260 8.46 -9.68 0.21
N THR A 261 7.69 -8.73 -0.33
CA THR A 261 7.87 -7.30 -0.06
C THR A 261 7.09 -6.81 1.16
N ILE A 262 6.22 -7.68 1.70
CA ILE A 262 5.56 -7.51 2.98
C ILE A 262 6.45 -8.16 4.03
N ASN A 263 6.59 -7.55 5.21
CA ASN A 263 7.17 -8.21 6.37
C ASN A 263 6.13 -8.28 7.49
N ALA A 264 6.28 -9.28 8.37
CA ALA A 264 5.34 -9.45 9.48
C ALA A 264 5.68 -8.57 10.70
N ASP A 265 6.92 -8.07 10.80
CA ASP A 265 7.48 -7.44 12.01
C ASP A 265 8.27 -6.13 11.75
N TYR A 266 8.28 -5.52 10.55
CA TYR A 266 9.20 -4.38 10.30
C TYR A 266 8.79 -3.30 9.27
N ASN A 267 8.24 -2.18 9.76
CA ASN A 267 8.79 -0.83 9.52
C ASN A 267 8.64 -0.04 8.18
N PRO A 268 8.48 1.30 8.23
CA PRO A 268 7.28 2.01 8.67
C PRO A 268 6.24 1.96 7.55
N GLY A 269 5.10 1.32 7.83
CA GLY A 269 3.94 1.39 6.95
C GLY A 269 3.33 0.07 6.52
N MET A 270 3.88 -1.09 6.90
CA MET A 270 3.19 -2.36 6.71
C MET A 270 3.14 -3.17 8.00
N GLU A 271 2.67 -2.54 9.09
CA GLU A 271 2.20 -3.32 10.23
C GLU A 271 0.82 -3.92 9.90
N ILE A 272 0.79 -5.01 9.14
CA ILE A 272 -0.39 -5.89 9.18
C ILE A 272 -0.34 -6.49 10.57
N ASN A 273 -1.07 -5.90 11.52
CA ASN A 273 -1.05 -6.31 12.92
C ASN A 273 -1.69 -7.70 13.04
N LEU A 274 -0.85 -8.72 12.83
CA LEU A 274 -1.19 -10.13 13.02
C LEU A 274 -1.05 -10.54 14.49
N SER A 275 -0.31 -9.75 15.28
CA SER A 275 -0.15 -10.01 16.70
C SER A 275 0.16 -8.73 17.50
N ARG A 276 -0.73 -8.46 18.48
CA ARG A 276 -0.58 -7.64 19.70
C ARG A 276 -1.34 -6.31 19.68
N GLY A 277 -2.30 -6.24 20.61
CA GLY A 277 -2.58 -5.00 21.35
C GLY A 277 -4.01 -4.52 21.31
N ASN A 278 -4.66 -4.55 20.15
CA ASN A 278 -6.07 -4.21 20.00
C ASN A 278 -6.76 -5.28 19.16
N THR A 279 -8.01 -5.58 19.47
CA THR A 279 -8.86 -6.65 18.90
C THR A 279 -9.02 -6.55 17.38
N LEU A 280 -7.98 -6.84 16.61
CA LEU A 280 -8.15 -7.35 15.26
C LEU A 280 -8.68 -8.78 15.41
N PRO A 281 -9.63 -9.20 14.55
CA PRO A 281 -10.06 -10.59 14.51
C PRO A 281 -8.83 -11.50 14.41
N ILE A 282 -8.87 -12.66 15.06
CA ILE A 282 -7.89 -13.74 14.89
C ILE A 282 -7.58 -13.82 13.39
N PRO A 283 -6.33 -13.60 12.94
CA PRO A 283 -6.10 -13.43 11.52
C PRO A 283 -6.43 -14.70 10.73
N ASP A 284 -6.43 -15.88 11.35
CA ASP A 284 -7.03 -17.13 10.80
C ASP A 284 -8.47 -16.95 10.29
N GLY A 285 -9.25 -16.06 10.92
CA GLY A 285 -10.58 -15.69 10.47
C GLY A 285 -10.58 -14.66 9.34
N ALA A 286 -9.57 -13.78 9.27
CA ALA A 286 -9.42 -12.82 8.17
C ALA A 286 -9.19 -13.51 6.82
N PHE A 287 -8.57 -14.70 6.84
CA PHE A 287 -8.29 -15.50 5.65
C PHE A 287 -9.36 -16.58 5.40
N TYR A 288 -9.50 -17.00 4.15
CA TYR A 288 -10.39 -18.11 3.80
C TYR A 288 -9.94 -19.41 4.50
N PRO A 289 -10.87 -20.18 5.11
CA PRO A 289 -10.56 -21.51 5.59
C PRO A 289 -10.10 -22.39 4.43
N ARG A 290 -9.07 -23.22 4.65
CA ARG A 290 -8.62 -24.18 3.64
C ARG A 290 -9.67 -25.24 3.34
N GLY A 291 -9.60 -25.78 2.13
CA GLY A 291 -10.46 -26.89 1.69
C GLY A 291 -11.87 -26.47 1.25
N GLN A 292 -12.11 -25.17 0.97
CA GLN A 292 -13.35 -24.70 0.34
C GLN A 292 -13.35 -24.95 -1.17
N GLY A 293 -13.23 -26.21 -1.60
CA GLY A 293 -13.53 -26.72 -2.96
C GLY A 293 -12.76 -26.17 -4.17
N ALA A 294 -12.15 -24.98 -4.07
CA ALA A 294 -11.45 -24.25 -5.13
C ALA A 294 -10.19 -23.52 -4.62
N ILE A 295 -9.84 -23.74 -3.35
CA ILE A 295 -8.68 -23.14 -2.67
C ILE A 295 -7.71 -24.27 -2.38
N ASP A 296 -6.51 -24.17 -2.97
CA ASP A 296 -5.42 -25.13 -2.75
C ASP A 296 -4.98 -25.10 -1.27
N GLU A 297 -4.30 -26.14 -0.80
CA GLU A 297 -3.74 -26.16 0.54
C GLU A 297 -2.74 -25.04 0.80
N ASN A 298 -2.18 -24.38 -0.22
CA ASN A 298 -1.12 -23.38 -0.05
C ASN A 298 -1.55 -21.94 -0.30
N GLU A 299 -2.85 -21.75 -0.52
CA GLU A 299 -3.38 -20.48 -0.98
C GLU A 299 -4.01 -19.68 0.16
N ILE A 300 -3.67 -18.39 0.22
CA ILE A 300 -4.08 -17.47 1.26
C ILE A 300 -4.82 -16.31 0.61
N ARG A 301 -6.13 -16.19 0.91
CA ARG A 301 -6.96 -15.07 0.44
C ARG A 301 -7.70 -14.44 1.60
N PRO A 302 -7.74 -13.09 1.70
CA PRO A 302 -8.69 -12.43 2.58
C PRO A 302 -10.12 -12.66 2.07
N SER A 303 -11.05 -12.92 2.99
CA SER A 303 -12.48 -12.94 2.66
C SER A 303 -13.19 -11.80 3.34
N TYR A 304 -14.20 -11.24 2.68
CA TYR A 304 -14.96 -10.11 3.17
C TYR A 304 -16.45 -10.44 3.44
N GLU A 305 -16.76 -11.31 4.43
CA GLU A 305 -18.14 -11.71 4.82
C GLU A 305 -18.25 -12.18 6.31
N SER A 306 -19.44 -12.62 6.77
CA SER A 306 -19.73 -12.92 8.19
C SER A 306 -18.78 -13.96 8.79
N GLY A 307 -17.85 -13.51 9.62
CA GLY A 307 -16.79 -14.32 10.22
C GLY A 307 -15.40 -14.09 9.65
N ARG A 308 -15.23 -13.16 8.69
CA ARG A 308 -13.97 -12.85 8.01
C ARG A 308 -13.58 -11.37 8.06
N ALA A 309 -12.47 -11.00 7.41
CA ALA A 309 -11.97 -9.62 7.36
C ALA A 309 -13.07 -8.69 6.83
N VAL A 310 -13.10 -7.43 7.26
CA VAL A 310 -14.01 -6.43 6.71
C VAL A 310 -13.15 -5.36 6.04
N GLN A 311 -13.61 -4.72 4.96
CA GLN A 311 -12.74 -3.77 4.23
C GLN A 311 -12.19 -2.71 5.18
N GLY A 312 -10.90 -2.42 5.12
CA GLY A 312 -10.20 -1.50 6.01
C GLY A 312 -9.78 -2.11 7.35
N ALA A 313 -10.05 -3.38 7.62
CA ALA A 313 -9.64 -4.02 8.88
C ALA A 313 -8.14 -4.32 8.91
N LEU A 314 -7.54 -4.65 7.77
CA LEU A 314 -6.12 -5.00 7.69
C LEU A 314 -5.25 -3.76 7.86
N THR A 315 -5.72 -2.60 7.40
CA THR A 315 -4.99 -1.33 7.49
C THR A 315 -5.33 -0.46 8.69
N ALA A 316 -6.35 -0.81 9.47
CA ALA A 316 -6.77 0.03 10.59
C ALA A 316 -5.70 0.20 11.69
N GLY A 317 -4.68 -0.65 11.71
CA GLY A 317 -3.51 -0.54 12.58
C GLY A 317 -2.26 0.03 11.90
N LEU A 318 -2.29 0.33 10.60
CA LEU A 318 -1.10 0.82 9.90
C LEU A 318 -0.72 2.20 10.38
N CYS A 319 0.53 2.36 10.84
CA CYS A 319 1.15 3.66 11.01
C CYS A 319 1.25 4.36 9.66
N SER A 320 0.72 5.56 9.54
CA SER A 320 0.88 6.38 8.34
C SER A 320 1.95 7.42 8.62
N THR A 321 2.88 7.62 7.69
CA THR A 321 3.91 8.65 7.83
C THR A 321 3.33 10.06 7.98
N TRP A 322 2.10 10.24 7.50
CA TRP A 322 1.34 11.48 7.58
C TRP A 322 0.52 11.60 8.90
N GLN A 323 0.64 10.65 9.82
CA GLN A 323 0.01 10.66 11.14
C GLN A 323 1.02 10.52 12.30
N THR A 324 0.58 10.84 13.52
CA THR A 324 1.41 10.81 14.73
C THR A 324 1.79 9.41 15.21
N ASP A 325 1.09 8.39 14.71
CA ASP A 325 1.40 7.00 14.99
C ASP A 325 2.68 6.52 14.30
N LEU A 326 3.23 7.31 13.37
CA LEU A 326 4.59 7.09 12.89
C LEU A 326 5.55 6.91 14.07
N THR A 327 5.43 7.66 15.19
CA THR A 327 6.30 7.44 16.36
C THR A 327 6.19 6.11 17.08
N ALA A 328 5.02 5.46 17.08
CA ALA A 328 4.92 4.08 17.58
C ALA A 328 5.71 3.10 16.69
N CYS A 329 5.90 3.48 15.43
CA CYS A 329 6.69 2.78 14.43
C CYS A 329 8.13 3.33 14.27
N LEU A 330 8.54 4.43 14.93
CA LEU A 330 9.82 5.16 14.70
C LEU A 330 10.98 4.81 15.63
N ASP A 331 10.93 3.73 16.42
CA ASP A 331 12.22 3.16 16.89
C ASP A 331 13.12 2.74 15.71
N TRP A 332 12.56 2.79 14.50
CA TRP A 332 13.19 2.47 13.25
C TRP A 332 12.69 3.49 12.21
N TRP A 333 13.45 4.54 11.93
CA TRP A 333 13.19 5.39 10.75
C TRP A 333 13.03 4.48 9.50
N THR A 334 12.23 4.87 8.50
CA THR A 334 12.18 4.36 7.10
C THR A 334 13.45 3.59 6.72
N ALA A 335 13.54 2.33 7.12
CA ALA A 335 14.82 1.67 7.40
C ALA A 335 15.66 1.34 6.17
N GLU A 336 15.23 1.83 5.01
CA GLU A 336 15.98 1.80 3.78
C GLU A 336 16.84 3.08 3.57
N PHE A 337 16.85 4.00 4.55
CA PHE A 337 18.01 4.85 4.82
C PHE A 337 18.96 4.08 5.75
N PRO A 338 19.90 3.26 5.24
CA PRO A 338 20.90 2.67 6.10
C PRO A 338 21.75 3.77 6.73
N ASP A 339 22.08 3.60 8.02
CA ASP A 339 23.04 4.46 8.73
C ASP A 339 24.41 4.49 8.01
N GLU A 340 24.74 3.40 7.30
CA GLU A 340 25.91 3.27 6.43
C GLU A 340 25.57 2.47 5.16
N LEU A 341 25.60 3.10 3.98
CA LEU A 341 25.59 2.41 2.68
C LEU A 341 27.02 1.99 2.34
N ASN A 342 27.29 0.70 2.18
CA ASN A 342 28.51 0.27 1.48
C ASN A 342 28.32 0.54 -0.01
N TYR A 343 29.02 1.58 -0.49
CA TYR A 343 28.86 2.16 -1.82
C TYR A 343 29.38 1.25 -2.94
N ASP A 344 28.62 1.16 -4.03
CA ASP A 344 29.15 0.76 -5.32
C ASP A 344 30.04 1.90 -5.84
N THR A 345 31.28 1.58 -6.23
CA THR A 345 32.29 2.54 -6.69
C THR A 345 32.12 2.93 -8.16
N GLY A 346 30.98 2.64 -8.77
CA GLY A 346 30.66 3.06 -10.13
C GLY A 346 30.53 4.58 -10.24
N GLU A 347 31.08 5.17 -11.31
CA GLU A 347 31.22 6.62 -11.51
C GLU A 347 29.88 7.39 -11.75
N GLU A 348 28.72 6.82 -11.46
CA GLU A 348 27.42 7.46 -11.74
C GLU A 348 26.44 7.50 -10.54
N ILE A 349 26.22 8.73 -10.07
CA ILE A 349 24.93 9.36 -9.68
C ILE A 349 24.48 9.34 -8.19
N ARG A 350 24.98 8.49 -7.29
CA ARG A 350 24.41 8.42 -5.91
C ARG A 350 25.21 9.09 -4.80
N GLU A 351 26.50 9.35 -5.01
CA GLU A 351 27.35 9.95 -3.98
C GLU A 351 27.03 11.45 -3.73
N LEU A 352 26.59 12.18 -4.76
CA LEU A 352 26.24 13.60 -4.67
C LEU A 352 24.81 13.85 -4.17
N ALA A 353 23.82 13.10 -4.67
CA ALA A 353 22.41 13.31 -4.33
C ALA A 353 22.15 13.30 -2.81
N ARG A 354 22.42 12.19 -2.12
CA ARG A 354 21.98 12.03 -0.71
C ARG A 354 22.75 12.90 0.31
N LYS A 355 23.97 13.34 0.00
CA LYS A 355 24.77 14.22 0.88
C LYS A 355 24.60 15.72 0.58
N GLU A 356 24.40 16.10 -0.67
CA GLU A 356 24.26 17.52 -1.04
C GLU A 356 22.82 18.01 -0.83
N PHE A 357 21.82 17.15 -1.02
CA PHE A 357 20.43 17.60 -0.90
C PHE A 357 20.02 18.03 0.53
N ALA A 358 20.58 17.37 1.55
CA ALA A 358 20.32 17.70 2.96
C ALA A 358 20.77 19.11 3.38
N ALA A 359 21.67 19.75 2.62
CA ALA A 359 22.20 21.07 2.97
C ALA A 359 21.31 22.24 2.52
N GLU A 360 20.53 22.06 1.44
CA GLU A 360 19.73 23.13 0.82
C GLU A 360 18.21 22.86 0.79
N GLY A 361 17.76 21.63 1.04
CA GLY A 361 16.35 21.29 1.08
C GLY A 361 15.60 21.80 2.32
N PRO A 362 14.24 21.78 2.29
CA PRO A 362 13.43 22.22 3.42
C PRO A 362 13.71 21.35 4.64
N ARG A 363 14.00 21.99 5.79
CA ARG A 363 14.15 21.29 7.06
C ARG A 363 12.77 20.93 7.62
N MET A 364 12.60 19.68 8.01
CA MET A 364 11.39 19.23 8.71
C MET A 364 11.50 19.58 10.19
N ASN A 365 10.82 20.65 10.61
CA ASN A 365 10.90 21.13 11.99
C ASN A 365 9.67 20.73 12.82
N ASN A 366 8.61 20.27 12.18
CA ASN A 366 7.35 19.87 12.82
C ASN A 366 6.62 18.81 11.97
N SER A 367 5.51 18.29 12.51
CA SER A 367 4.67 17.26 11.87
C SER A 367 4.00 17.70 10.56
N GLU A 368 3.74 19.00 10.39
CA GLU A 368 3.21 19.55 9.15
C GLU A 368 4.26 19.54 8.03
N ASP A 369 5.51 19.86 8.39
CA ASP A 369 6.64 19.81 7.44
C ASP A 369 6.89 18.36 6.99
N LEU A 370 6.85 17.37 7.91
CA LEU A 370 6.95 15.96 7.51
C LEU A 370 5.82 15.60 6.54
N ASN A 371 4.58 15.92 6.90
CA ASN A 371 3.44 15.61 6.04
C ASN A 371 3.55 16.24 4.64
N ALA A 372 4.11 17.45 4.55
CA ALA A 372 4.27 18.15 3.28
C ALA A 372 5.43 17.62 2.43
N TYR A 373 6.51 17.16 3.07
CA TYR A 373 7.78 16.98 2.39
C TYR A 373 8.30 15.54 2.38
N ILE A 374 7.76 14.60 3.17
CA ILE A 374 8.38 13.27 3.36
C ILE A 374 8.75 12.51 2.07
N ASP A 375 8.01 12.73 0.99
CA ASP A 375 8.27 12.10 -0.31
C ASP A 375 9.35 12.79 -1.17
N ILE A 376 9.96 13.88 -0.67
CA ILE A 376 11.06 14.58 -1.35
C ILE A 376 12.39 13.99 -0.88
N MET A 377 13.23 13.56 -1.82
CA MET A 377 14.56 12.98 -1.53
C MET A 377 15.56 13.96 -0.91
N ASP A 378 15.25 15.25 -0.94
CA ASP A 378 16.20 16.32 -0.68
C ASP A 378 16.19 16.83 0.76
N ILE A 379 15.68 16.04 1.71
CA ILE A 379 15.43 16.53 3.06
C ILE A 379 16.56 16.10 4.01
N GLY A 380 17.19 17.10 4.62
CA GLY A 380 18.20 16.91 5.66
C GLY A 380 17.60 16.95 7.07
N ARG A 381 18.06 16.05 7.95
CA ARG A 381 17.83 16.14 9.40
C ARG A 381 18.70 17.25 9.99
N ALA A 382 18.14 18.06 10.88
CA ALA A 382 18.93 18.97 11.72
C ALA A 382 19.65 18.13 12.79
N LEU A 383 20.82 17.61 12.45
CA LEU A 383 21.68 16.87 13.37
C LEU A 383 22.64 17.84 14.06
N ASP A 384 22.25 18.36 15.23
CA ASP A 384 23.21 18.76 16.26
C ASP A 384 22.58 18.60 17.66
N GLY A 385 22.98 17.54 18.38
CA GLY A 385 22.82 17.42 19.85
C GLY A 385 21.58 16.70 20.41
N ASP A 386 21.04 15.69 19.73
CA ASP A 386 19.78 15.02 20.09
C ASP A 386 19.95 13.84 21.07
N PRO A 387 19.30 13.86 22.26
CA PRO A 387 19.01 12.62 22.98
C PRO A 387 17.54 12.18 23.02
N ASP A 388 16.57 12.92 22.47
CA ASP A 388 15.14 12.52 22.38
C ASP A 388 14.38 13.52 21.46
N PHE A 389 14.43 13.29 20.15
CA PHE A 389 13.98 14.19 19.10
C PHE A 389 12.58 14.81 19.33
N LEU A 390 12.57 16.14 19.45
CA LEU A 390 11.58 17.20 19.10
C LEU A 390 11.44 18.23 20.22
N HIS A 391 12.31 19.24 20.18
CA HIS A 391 12.00 20.49 20.85
C HIS A 391 11.24 21.40 19.89
N GLY A 392 9.92 21.43 20.07
CA GLY A 392 9.15 22.59 19.69
C GLY A 392 9.76 23.83 20.36
N THR A 393 10.18 24.79 19.56
CA THR A 393 10.25 26.17 20.00
C THR A 393 9.49 27.02 19.00
N GLU A 394 8.59 27.81 19.57
CA GLU A 394 7.68 28.75 18.94
C GLU A 394 8.31 29.50 17.77
N ARG A 395 7.51 29.69 16.71
CA ARG A 395 7.78 30.69 15.67
C ARG A 395 7.96 32.05 16.34
N ASP A 396 9.11 32.69 16.12
CA ASP A 396 9.26 34.09 16.48
C ASP A 396 8.66 35.00 15.41
N SER A 397 8.49 36.28 15.77
CA SER A 397 7.80 37.29 14.95
C SER A 397 8.52 37.68 13.66
N SER A 398 9.63 37.01 13.30
CA SER A 398 10.44 37.33 12.13
C SER A 398 10.51 36.23 11.06
N ASP A 399 9.83 35.09 11.27
CA ASP A 399 9.74 34.04 10.24
C ASP A 399 8.82 34.46 9.08
N ASN A 400 9.45 34.73 7.93
CA ASN A 400 8.86 35.12 6.67
C ASN A 400 9.04 34.03 5.58
N ALA A 401 9.14 32.76 5.99
CA ALA A 401 8.87 31.64 5.09
C ALA A 401 7.52 31.91 4.40
N GLY A 402 7.58 32.09 3.07
CA GLY A 402 6.48 32.53 2.22
C GLY A 402 5.20 31.70 2.37
N SER A 403 4.16 32.08 1.63
CA SER A 403 2.86 31.40 1.61
C SER A 403 3.05 29.88 1.73
N ARG A 404 2.63 29.34 2.89
CA ARG A 404 2.75 27.93 3.26
C ARG A 404 2.49 27.04 2.04
N PRO A 405 3.32 26.03 1.72
CA PRO A 405 2.88 24.99 0.82
C PRO A 405 1.57 24.45 1.37
N GLN A 406 0.52 24.48 0.55
CA GLN A 406 -0.74 23.89 0.95
C GLN A 406 -0.54 22.38 1.04
N ALA A 407 -1.04 21.77 2.12
CA ALA A 407 -1.19 20.33 2.16
C ALA A 407 -1.91 19.87 0.87
N PRO A 408 -1.60 18.67 0.33
CA PRO A 408 -2.15 18.21 -0.94
C PRO A 408 -3.68 18.12 -0.95
N PHE A 409 -4.30 18.10 0.23
CA PHE A 409 -5.72 18.33 0.39
C PHE A 409 -5.97 19.83 0.65
N PRO A 410 -6.49 20.59 -0.31
CA PRO A 410 -6.97 21.93 -0.03
C PRO A 410 -8.00 21.84 1.11
N LEU A 411 -7.97 22.80 2.02
CA LEU A 411 -9.14 23.05 2.85
C LEU A 411 -10.28 23.32 1.88
N GLU A 412 -11.22 22.38 1.77
CA GLU A 412 -12.47 22.64 1.07
C GLU A 412 -13.03 23.94 1.65
N PRO A 413 -13.38 24.93 0.80
CA PRO A 413 -13.86 26.21 1.29
C PRO A 413 -15.05 25.97 2.21
N ASP A 414 -15.07 26.67 3.35
CA ASP A 414 -16.19 26.62 4.30
C ASP A 414 -17.49 26.85 3.53
N GLN A 415 -18.36 25.83 3.49
CA GLN A 415 -19.73 25.95 2.98
C GLN A 415 -20.66 26.48 4.06
#